data_AF-A0A6C0EQR3-F1
#
_entry.id   AF-A0A6C0EQR3-F1
#
_cell.length_a   1.000
_cell.length_b   1.000
_cell.length_c   1.000
_cell.angle_alpha   90.00
_cell.angle_beta   90.00
_cell.angle_gamma   90.00
#
_symmetry.space_group_name_H-M   'P 1'
#
loop_
_entity.id
_entity.type
_entity.pdbx_description
1 polymer ?
#
loop_
_entity_poly.entity_id
_entity_poly.type
_entity_poly.pdbx_seq_one_letter_code
_entity_poly.pdbx_strand_id
1 'polypeptide(L)'
;MDKEQLVSIIKDWVKIDNEMRTLQQEMHKRKSEKKRVSQLLIDIMRNNQIDCFDINNGQILYKKKNVKQPITKSVLLEVLSTYFQGDSDKVNELNNFILGNRKVVTKETIVRKITENISLEGAGPGTEPGPT
;
A
#
# COMPACT_ATOMS: atom_id res chain seq x y z
N MET A 1 -0.84 9.46 -36.78
CA MET A 1 -1.48 9.94 -35.54
C MET A 1 -1.28 11.44 -35.51
N ASP A 2 -2.36 12.21 -35.50
CA ASP A 2 -2.29 13.66 -35.54
C ASP A 2 -2.00 14.26 -34.15
N LYS A 3 -1.31 15.40 -34.10
CA LYS A 3 -0.93 16.10 -32.87
C LYS A 3 -2.17 16.45 -32.03
N GLU A 4 -3.29 16.76 -32.67
CA GLU A 4 -4.55 17.05 -32.00
C GLU A 4 -5.14 15.84 -31.28
N GLN A 5 -5.10 14.66 -31.93
CA GLN A 5 -5.55 13.40 -31.33
C GLN A 5 -4.70 13.03 -30.11
N LEU A 6 -3.38 13.20 -30.20
CA LEU A 6 -2.48 12.96 -29.06
C LEU A 6 -2.82 13.88 -27.87
N VAL A 7 -3.03 15.17 -28.13
CA VAL A 7 -3.40 16.14 -27.08
C VAL A 7 -4.74 15.78 -26.44
N SER A 8 -5.73 15.33 -27.22
CA SER A 8 -7.02 14.88 -26.67
C SER A 8 -6.85 13.67 -25.75
N ILE A 9 -6.11 12.64 -26.17
CA ILE A 9 -5.89 11.43 -25.38
C ILE A 9 -5.18 11.76 -24.05
N ILE A 10 -4.19 12.66 -24.07
CA ILE A 10 -3.50 13.09 -22.85
C ILE A 10 -4.47 13.82 -21.91
N LYS A 11 -5.33 14.71 -22.43
CA LYS A 11 -6.33 15.43 -21.62
C LYS A 11 -7.33 14.48 -20.98
N ASP A 12 -7.84 13.52 -21.74
CA ASP A 12 -8.78 12.51 -21.23
C ASP A 12 -8.12 11.63 -20.18
N TRP A 13 -6.87 11.20 -20.42
CA TRP A 13 -6.10 10.44 -19.44
C TRP A 13 -5.88 11.22 -18.13
N VAL A 14 -5.53 12.51 -18.21
CA VAL A 14 -5.36 13.37 -17.02
C VAL A 14 -6.68 13.58 -16.29
N LYS A 15 -7.79 13.75 -17.01
CA LYS A 15 -9.13 13.87 -16.42
C LYS A 15 -9.48 12.62 -15.62
N ILE A 16 -9.33 11.44 -16.22
CA ILE A 16 -9.59 10.15 -15.57
C ILE A 16 -8.67 9.96 -14.35
N ASP A 17 -7.38 10.30 -14.46
CA ASP A 17 -6.43 10.23 -13.32
C ASP A 17 -6.87 11.09 -12.13
N ASN A 18 -7.38 12.30 -12.38
CA ASN A 18 -7.92 13.18 -11.34
C ASN A 18 -9.17 12.58 -10.68
N GLU A 19 -10.13 12.12 -11.48
CA GLU A 19 -11.37 11.51 -11.00
C GLU A 19 -11.07 10.28 -10.14
N MET A 20 -10.18 9.40 -10.61
CA MET A 20 -9.73 8.23 -9.87
C MET A 20 -9.07 8.61 -8.55
N ARG A 21 -8.24 9.65 -8.53
CA ARG A 21 -7.58 10.12 -7.30
C ARG A 21 -8.60 10.56 -6.24
N THR A 22 -9.60 11.36 -6.63
CA THR A 22 -10.67 11.79 -5.73
C THR A 22 -11.48 10.62 -5.21
N LEU A 23 -11.91 9.71 -6.10
CA LEU A 23 -12.66 8.52 -5.71
C LEU A 23 -11.85 7.59 -4.79
N GLN A 24 -10.56 7.45 -5.05
CA GLN A 24 -9.65 6.65 -4.25
C GLN A 24 -9.50 7.20 -2.83
N GLN A 25 -9.37 8.52 -2.68
CA GLN A 25 -9.33 9.19 -1.37
C GLN A 25 -10.62 8.94 -0.58
N GLU A 26 -11.77 9.12 -1.21
CA GLU A 26 -13.07 8.88 -0.56
C GLU A 26 -13.24 7.39 -0.17
N MET A 27 -12.84 6.48 -1.06
CA MET A 27 -12.84 5.04 -0.77
C MET A 27 -11.93 4.70 0.41
N HIS A 28 -10.73 5.28 0.48
CA HIS A 28 -9.81 5.08 1.61
C HIS A 28 -10.44 5.55 2.92
N LYS A 29 -11.07 6.72 2.94
CA LYS A 29 -11.79 7.23 4.10
C LYS A 29 -12.88 6.25 4.58
N ARG A 30 -13.75 5.77 3.68
CA ARG A 30 -14.83 4.82 4.04
C ARG A 30 -14.27 3.48 4.49
N LYS A 31 -13.18 2.99 3.88
CA LYS A 31 -12.51 1.75 4.32
C LYS A 31 -11.97 1.88 5.75
N SER A 32 -11.36 3.02 6.09
CA SER A 32 -10.85 3.28 7.44
C SER A 32 -11.99 3.38 8.46
N GLU A 33 -13.05 4.12 8.14
CA GLU A 33 -14.25 4.22 8.99
C GLU A 33 -14.92 2.86 9.20
N LYS A 34 -15.13 2.09 8.11
CA LYS A 34 -15.69 0.74 8.18
C LYS A 34 -14.81 -0.19 9.01
N LYS A 35 -13.48 -0.12 8.88
CA LYS A 35 -12.55 -0.91 9.70
C LYS A 35 -12.71 -0.58 11.19
N ARG A 36 -12.80 0.70 11.54
CA ARG A 36 -13.03 1.16 12.91
C ARG A 36 -14.34 0.59 13.49
N VAL A 37 -15.45 0.72 12.75
CA VAL A 37 -16.75 0.21 13.20
C VAL A 37 -16.77 -1.32 13.26
N SER A 38 -16.11 -1.99 12.32
CA SER A 38 -16.00 -3.46 12.30
C SER A 38 -15.24 -3.99 13.52
N GLN A 39 -14.19 -3.28 13.98
CA GLN A 39 -13.44 -3.69 15.17
C GLN A 39 -14.33 -3.62 16.42
N LEU A 40 -15.05 -2.50 16.60
CA LEU A 40 -16.02 -2.37 17.70
C LEU A 40 -17.10 -3.46 17.63
N LEU A 41 -17.62 -3.75 16.43
CA LEU A 41 -18.63 -4.77 16.24
C LEU A 41 -18.11 -6.17 16.55
N ILE A 42 -16.87 -6.49 16.14
CA ILE A 42 -16.21 -7.76 16.48
C ILE A 42 -16.11 -7.93 18.00
N ASP A 43 -15.74 -6.89 18.73
CA ASP A 43 -15.59 -6.96 20.18
C ASP A 43 -16.96 -7.09 20.88
N ILE A 44 -17.99 -6.37 20.40
CA ILE A 44 -19.37 -6.53 20.87
C ILE A 44 -19.88 -7.95 20.61
N MET A 45 -19.75 -8.46 19.37
CA MET A 45 -20.24 -9.80 19.01
C MET A 45 -19.49 -10.89 19.78
N ARG A 46 -18.18 -10.75 19.97
CA ARG A 46 -17.38 -11.69 20.77
C ARG A 46 -17.79 -11.69 22.25
N ASN A 47 -17.88 -10.52 22.87
CA ASN A 47 -18.15 -10.40 24.30
C ASN A 47 -19.57 -10.85 24.66
N ASN A 48 -20.52 -10.62 23.76
CA ASN A 48 -21.91 -11.01 23.94
C ASN A 48 -22.24 -12.37 23.31
N GLN A 49 -21.26 -13.09 22.76
CA GLN A 49 -21.45 -14.41 22.13
C GLN A 49 -22.52 -14.41 21.03
N ILE A 50 -22.53 -13.35 20.20
CA ILE A 50 -23.45 -13.19 19.07
C ILE A 50 -22.77 -13.73 17.81
N ASP A 51 -23.28 -14.82 17.26
CA ASP A 51 -22.73 -15.43 16.04
C ASP A 51 -23.28 -14.81 14.74
N CYS A 52 -24.53 -14.36 14.76
CA CYS A 52 -25.19 -13.76 13.60
C CYS A 52 -26.13 -12.61 14.00
N PHE A 53 -26.36 -11.69 13.07
CA PHE A 53 -27.29 -10.57 13.24
C PHE A 53 -28.02 -10.30 11.92
N ASP A 54 -29.34 -10.48 11.91
CA ASP A 54 -30.17 -10.25 10.72
C ASP A 54 -30.42 -8.75 10.50
N ILE A 55 -30.39 -8.37 9.23
CA ILE A 55 -30.70 -7.02 8.73
C ILE A 55 -31.62 -7.14 7.51
N ASN A 56 -32.28 -6.04 7.13
CA ASN A 56 -33.25 -6.04 6.03
C ASN A 56 -32.74 -6.67 4.72
N ASN A 57 -31.42 -6.61 4.46
CA ASN A 57 -30.80 -7.11 3.24
C ASN A 57 -29.78 -8.24 3.48
N GLY A 58 -29.93 -9.02 4.55
CA GLY A 58 -29.10 -10.20 4.81
C GLY A 58 -28.74 -10.37 6.27
N GLN A 59 -27.56 -10.94 6.53
CA GLN A 59 -27.08 -11.20 7.88
C GLN A 59 -25.60 -10.85 8.03
N ILE A 60 -25.24 -10.34 9.20
CA ILE A 60 -23.85 -10.14 9.61
C ILE A 60 -23.42 -11.36 10.40
N LEU A 61 -22.39 -12.06 9.92
CA LEU A 61 -21.87 -13.27 10.55
C LEU A 61 -20.52 -12.99 11.21
N TYR A 62 -20.40 -13.32 12.49
CA TYR A 62 -19.10 -13.40 13.13
C TYR A 62 -18.41 -14.70 12.70
N LYS A 63 -17.29 -14.58 11.97
CA LYS A 63 -16.49 -15.73 11.53
C LYS A 63 -15.04 -15.55 11.95
N LYS A 64 -14.47 -16.56 12.61
CA LYS A 64 -13.05 -16.65 12.93
C LYS A 64 -12.40 -17.68 12.01
N LYS A 65 -11.35 -17.29 11.30
CA LYS A 65 -10.52 -18.20 10.49
C LYS A 65 -9.06 -18.02 10.85
N ASN A 66 -8.36 -19.12 11.08
CA ASN A 66 -6.91 -19.12 11.17
C ASN A 66 -6.34 -19.26 9.76
N VAL A 67 -5.48 -18.32 9.37
CA VAL A 67 -4.78 -18.35 8.07
C VAL A 67 -3.28 -18.33 8.32
N LYS A 68 -2.52 -19.10 7.53
CA LYS A 68 -1.06 -19.03 7.55
C LYS A 68 -0.63 -17.66 7.05
N GLN A 69 0.34 -17.06 7.73
CA GLN A 69 0.91 -15.78 7.30
C GLN A 69 1.59 -15.94 5.93
N PRO A 70 1.50 -14.94 5.03
CA PRO A 70 2.28 -14.93 3.81
C PRO A 70 3.79 -15.00 4.10
N ILE A 71 4.55 -15.68 3.25
CA ILE A 71 6.01 -15.68 3.35
C ILE A 71 6.53 -14.33 2.85
N THR A 72 6.71 -13.39 3.78
CA THR A 72 7.39 -12.11 3.54
C THR A 72 8.90 -12.27 3.68
N LYS A 73 9.69 -11.25 3.31
CA LYS A 73 11.15 -11.28 3.53
C LYS A 73 11.50 -11.52 5.01
N SER A 74 10.79 -10.87 5.93
CA SER A 74 11.02 -11.05 7.37
C SER A 74 10.69 -12.46 7.85
N VAL A 75 9.52 -12.97 7.46
CA VAL A 75 9.11 -14.35 7.80
C VAL A 75 10.07 -15.38 7.18
N LEU A 76 10.52 -15.15 5.95
CA LEU A 76 11.52 -15.99 5.30
C LEU A 76 12.83 -16.01 6.09
N LEU A 77 13.38 -14.84 6.43
CA LEU A 77 14.62 -14.74 7.20
C LEU A 77 14.49 -15.39 8.58
N GLU A 78 13.37 -15.21 9.27
CA GLU A 78 13.09 -15.84 10.56
C GLU A 78 13.07 -17.38 10.43
N VAL A 79 12.37 -17.90 9.42
CA VAL A 79 12.28 -19.35 9.15
C VAL A 79 13.65 -19.92 8.79
N LEU A 80 14.41 -19.24 7.91
CA LEU A 80 15.77 -19.66 7.55
C LEU A 80 16.70 -19.62 8.76
N SER A 81 16.63 -18.56 9.57
CA SER A 81 17.42 -18.44 10.81
C SER A 81 17.09 -19.56 11.79
N THR A 82 15.80 -19.91 11.92
CA THR A 82 15.38 -21.04 12.76
C THR A 82 15.93 -22.37 12.21
N TYR A 83 15.84 -22.58 10.90
CA TYR A 83 16.31 -23.81 10.24
C TYR A 83 17.83 -23.99 10.35
N PHE A 84 18.59 -22.91 10.15
CA PHE A 84 20.04 -22.91 10.26
C PHE A 84 20.56 -22.59 11.66
N GLN A 85 19.70 -22.62 12.69
CA GLN A 85 20.09 -22.45 14.09
C GLN A 85 20.84 -21.12 14.37
N GLY A 86 20.49 -20.05 13.66
CA GLY A 86 21.09 -18.73 13.81
C GLY A 86 22.38 -18.50 13.03
N ASP A 87 22.82 -19.45 12.19
CA ASP A 87 23.94 -19.26 11.27
C ASP A 87 23.60 -18.19 10.23
N SER A 88 24.05 -16.96 10.48
CA SER A 88 23.75 -15.80 9.65
C SER A 88 24.30 -15.92 8.23
N ASP A 89 25.42 -16.62 8.05
CA ASP A 89 26.09 -16.71 6.76
C ASP A 89 25.28 -17.58 5.79
N LYS A 90 24.84 -18.76 6.25
CA LYS A 90 23.93 -19.62 5.47
C LYS A 90 22.58 -18.98 5.19
N VAL A 91 22.02 -18.26 6.16
CA VAL A 91 20.75 -17.54 6.00
C VAL A 91 20.88 -16.47 4.92
N ASN A 92 21.94 -15.66 4.98
CA ASN A 92 22.19 -14.60 4.02
C ASN A 92 22.48 -15.17 2.63
N GLU A 93 23.29 -16.21 2.52
CA GLU A 93 23.59 -16.90 1.27
C GLU A 93 22.32 -17.39 0.58
N LEU A 94 21.49 -18.17 1.29
CA LEU A 94 20.28 -18.73 0.70
C LEU A 94 19.22 -17.65 0.40
N ASN A 95 19.05 -16.67 1.28
CA ASN A 95 18.15 -15.55 1.02
C ASN A 95 18.59 -14.76 -0.24
N ASN A 96 19.89 -14.52 -0.42
CA ASN A 96 20.41 -13.85 -1.60
C ASN A 96 20.24 -14.70 -2.86
N PHE A 97 20.44 -16.02 -2.77
CA PHE A 97 20.19 -16.94 -3.88
C PHE A 97 18.72 -16.91 -4.32
N ILE A 98 17.77 -16.97 -3.39
CA ILE A 98 16.33 -16.92 -3.67
C ILE A 98 15.95 -15.59 -4.33
N LEU A 99 16.47 -14.47 -3.81
CA LEU A 99 16.19 -13.13 -4.36
C LEU A 99 16.82 -12.94 -5.75
N GLY A 100 18.05 -13.43 -5.96
CA GLY A 100 18.76 -13.35 -7.23
C GLY A 100 18.13 -14.19 -8.36
N ASN A 101 17.47 -15.30 -8.01
CA ASN A 101 16.77 -16.15 -8.98
C ASN A 101 15.31 -15.74 -9.22
N ARG A 102 14.83 -14.67 -8.57
CA ARG A 102 13.46 -14.21 -8.73
C ARG A 102 13.29 -13.58 -10.12
N LYS A 103 12.35 -14.12 -10.91
CA LYS A 103 12.06 -13.58 -12.26
C LYS A 103 11.73 -12.09 -12.21
N VAL A 104 12.49 -11.31 -12.95
CA VAL A 104 12.18 -9.91 -13.21
C VAL A 104 11.11 -9.86 -14.30
N VAL A 105 9.99 -9.17 -14.01
CA VAL A 105 8.92 -8.93 -14.98
C VAL A 105 8.86 -7.44 -15.24
N THR A 106 9.15 -7.04 -16.48
CA THR A 106 8.99 -5.65 -16.92
C THR A 106 7.50 -5.33 -17.03
N LYS A 107 7.06 -4.27 -16.36
CA LYS A 107 5.72 -3.70 -16.48
C LYS A 107 5.88 -2.22 -16.82
N GLU A 108 5.26 -1.81 -17.91
CA GLU A 108 5.23 -0.41 -18.31
C GLU A 108 3.98 0.25 -17.72
N THR A 109 4.17 1.38 -17.04
CA THR A 109 3.07 2.15 -16.44
C THR A 109 3.28 3.63 -16.71
N ILE A 110 2.18 4.34 -16.96
CA ILE A 110 2.18 5.81 -17.05
C ILE A 110 1.95 6.34 -15.64
N VAL A 111 2.82 7.24 -15.18
CA VAL A 111 2.72 7.88 -13.87
C VAL A 111 2.70 9.40 -14.06
N ARG A 112 1.72 10.07 -13.45
CA ARG A 112 1.69 11.52 -13.39
C ARG A 112 2.47 12.00 -12.16
N LYS A 113 3.54 12.77 -12.38
CA LYS A 113 4.23 13.50 -11.31
C LYS A 113 3.47 14.80 -11.05
N ILE A 114 2.94 14.97 -9.84
CA ILE A 114 2.36 16.24 -9.39
C ILE A 114 3.40 16.94 -8.53
N THR A 115 3.78 18.16 -8.92
CA THR A 115 4.51 19.07 -8.04
C THR A 115 3.43 19.89 -7.34
N GLU A 116 3.21 19.66 -6.04
CA GLU A 116 2.44 20.59 -5.21
C GLU A 116 3.08 21.98 -5.36
N ASN A 117 2.27 23.02 -5.49
CA ASN A 117 2.75 24.39 -5.52
C ASN A 117 3.47 24.67 -4.19
N ILE A 118 4.79 24.50 -4.14
CA ILE A 118 5.59 25.00 -3.03
C ILE A 118 5.51 26.51 -3.17
N SER A 119 4.73 27.16 -2.30
CA SER A 119 4.86 28.59 -2.06
C SER A 119 6.30 28.82 -1.59
N LEU A 120 7.18 29.18 -2.51
CA LEU A 120 8.52 29.68 -2.21
C LEU A 120 8.38 31.16 -1.80
N GLU A 121 7.79 31.42 -0.65
CA GLU A 121 8.08 32.64 0.09
C GLU A 121 9.13 32.28 1.15
N GLY A 122 10.37 32.76 0.93
CA GLY A 122 11.43 32.70 1.94
C GLY A 122 12.71 31.97 1.54
N ALA A 123 13.29 32.31 0.38
CA ALA A 123 14.74 32.17 0.19
C ALA A 123 15.33 33.58 0.03
N GLY A 124 15.63 34.22 1.16
CA GLY A 124 16.49 35.40 1.17
C GLY A 124 17.90 35.02 0.71
N PRO A 125 18.70 35.98 0.21
CA PRO A 125 20.05 35.68 -0.26
C PRO A 125 20.92 35.24 0.92
N GLY A 126 21.23 33.95 0.98
CA GLY A 126 22.31 33.43 1.80
C GLY A 126 23.61 34.04 1.26
N THR A 127 24.11 35.04 1.98
CA THR A 127 25.46 35.57 1.75
C THR A 127 26.46 34.46 2.08
N GLU A 128 27.33 34.18 1.12
CA GLU A 128 28.43 33.23 1.22
C GLU A 128 29.33 33.55 2.43
N PRO A 129 29.76 32.56 3.23
CA PRO A 129 30.95 32.73 4.03
C PRO A 129 32.16 32.62 3.10
N GLY A 130 32.82 33.75 2.85
CA GLY A 130 34.11 33.81 2.16
C GLY A 130 35.21 33.04 2.92
N PRO A 131 36.29 32.62 2.24
CA PRO A 131 37.29 31.74 2.81
C PRO A 131 38.31 32.52 3.64
N THR A 132 38.57 32.05 4.85
CA THR A 132 39.85 32.19 5.56
C THR A 132 40.12 30.92 6.34
#